data_AF-A0A4U5X430-F1
#
_entry.id   AF-A0A4U5X430-F1
#
_cell.length_a   1.000
_cell.length_b   1.000
_cell.length_c   1.000
_cell.angle_alpha   90.00
_cell.angle_beta   90.00
_cell.angle_gamma   90.00
#
_symmetry.space_group_name_H-M   'P 1'
#
loop_
_entity.id
_entity.type
_entity.pdbx_description
1 polymer ?
#
loop_
_entity_poly.entity_id
_entity_poly.type
_entity_poly.pdbx_seq_one_letter_code
_entity_poly.pdbx_strand_id
1 'polypeptide(L)'
;MTVSAPPVGPSDQLEPQATRPSGAARLLRLVPAAVAALSGVLLYVSFPPRTLWWLALPAFALFGWVLRGRGWKAAAGLGYLFGLGFLLPLLVWTGVEVGPGPWLALVAVEAVLVALVGVGVAAVSRLPAWPLWAAALWTAGEAVRARVPFGGFPWGKIAFGQADGVFLPLAAVGGTPVLGFAVVLCGFALYEVVRLVLDRRRTREVSRSAAAIALLGVAVPVLGALAARPLVSDRAEDGTATVAVIQGNVPRLGLEFNAQRRAVLDYHARETERLAARVAAGEVPRPDFVLWPENSSDIDPFAYADAADVTDKAAEAIGAPVSVGGVVEREGKLYNEQILWDPVKGPTQTYDKRQVQPFGEYLPLRSLLGAINKNWTTMVRQDFSRGSKPGVFDIGGTRVGLATCYEAAFDWAVRDTVTHGAQMISVPSNNATFDRSEMTYQQLAMSRVRAVEHSRTVTVPVTSGVSAIIMPDGRITQRTGMFVADSLVQKVPLRSSETPATRLGILPEMALVLIAAGGVGWAVGAGLRGRRAG
;
A
#
# COMPACT_ATOMS: atom_id res chain seq x y z
N MET A 1 41.04 37.52 -86.15
CA MET A 1 40.39 36.33 -85.57
C MET A 1 40.67 36.32 -84.08
N THR A 2 39.67 36.68 -83.28
CA THR A 2 39.70 36.69 -81.82
C THR A 2 39.06 35.40 -81.31
N VAL A 3 39.80 34.59 -80.55
CA VAL A 3 39.28 33.39 -79.88
C VAL A 3 39.12 33.75 -78.40
N SER A 4 37.87 33.81 -77.93
CA SER A 4 37.53 33.94 -76.50
C SER A 4 37.52 32.56 -75.85
N ALA A 5 38.19 32.43 -74.71
CA ALA A 5 38.07 31.29 -73.81
C ALA A 5 36.77 31.41 -72.98
N PRO A 6 36.06 30.31 -72.69
CA PRO A 6 34.84 30.36 -71.89
C PRO A 6 35.15 30.50 -70.39
N PRO A 7 34.25 31.09 -69.58
CA PRO A 7 34.46 31.23 -68.15
C PRO A 7 34.21 29.91 -67.41
N VAL A 8 35.05 29.62 -66.42
CA VAL A 8 34.92 28.50 -65.50
C VAL A 8 33.73 28.77 -64.58
N GLY A 9 32.71 27.90 -64.60
CA GLY A 9 31.55 27.99 -63.72
C GLY A 9 31.90 27.78 -62.24
N PRO A 10 31.17 28.44 -61.31
CA PRO A 10 31.38 28.26 -59.88
C PRO A 10 31.08 26.82 -59.47
N SER A 11 31.91 26.26 -58.59
CA SER A 11 31.75 24.93 -58.03
C SER A 11 30.41 24.81 -57.30
N ASP A 12 29.56 23.88 -57.73
CA ASP A 12 28.38 23.45 -56.98
C ASP A 12 28.82 22.97 -55.57
N GLN A 13 28.59 23.81 -54.57
CA GLN A 13 28.62 23.37 -53.18
C GLN A 13 27.38 22.49 -52.97
N LEU A 14 27.59 21.17 -53.01
CA LEU A 14 26.58 20.20 -52.57
C LEU A 14 26.19 20.51 -51.12
N GLU A 15 24.97 21.02 -50.92
CA GLU A 15 24.39 21.15 -49.58
C GLU A 15 24.43 19.79 -48.87
N PRO A 16 24.77 19.73 -47.56
CA PRO A 16 24.72 18.49 -46.81
C PRO A 16 23.29 17.95 -46.81
N GLN A 17 23.05 16.86 -47.54
CA GLN A 17 21.79 16.13 -47.44
C GLN A 17 21.60 15.69 -45.98
N ALA A 18 20.62 16.30 -45.30
CA ALA A 18 20.19 15.89 -43.98
C ALA A 18 19.66 14.44 -44.09
N THR A 19 20.50 13.47 -43.73
CA THR A 19 20.12 12.05 -43.69
C THR A 19 18.92 11.89 -42.78
N ARG A 20 17.74 11.65 -43.35
CA ARG A 20 16.54 11.30 -42.58
C ARG A 20 16.86 10.05 -41.77
N PRO A 21 16.69 10.05 -40.43
CA PRO A 21 17.01 8.88 -39.62
C PRO A 21 16.18 7.69 -40.09
N SER A 22 16.84 6.57 -40.39
CA SER A 22 16.22 5.32 -40.82
C SER A 22 15.17 4.84 -39.81
N GLY A 23 14.17 4.08 -40.26
CA GLY A 23 13.11 3.55 -39.39
C GLY A 23 13.66 2.79 -38.17
N ALA A 24 14.79 2.09 -38.33
CA ALA A 24 15.51 1.40 -37.26
C ALA A 24 16.05 2.36 -36.18
N ALA A 25 16.59 3.53 -36.56
CA ALA A 25 17.06 4.53 -35.62
C ALA A 25 15.92 5.19 -34.84
N ARG A 26 14.71 5.26 -35.40
CA ARG A 26 13.51 5.73 -34.69
C ARG A 26 12.99 4.69 -33.69
N LEU A 27 12.97 3.42 -34.06
CA LEU A 27 12.58 2.30 -33.17
C LEU A 27 13.52 2.18 -31.96
N LEU A 28 14.82 2.31 -32.17
CA LEU A 28 15.81 2.30 -31.08
C LEU A 28 15.63 3.45 -30.07
N ARG A 29 15.05 4.59 -30.49
CA ARG A 29 14.73 5.71 -29.58
C ARG A 29 13.54 5.42 -28.66
N LEU A 30 12.68 4.47 -29.00
CA LEU A 30 11.53 4.07 -28.19
C LEU A 30 11.87 3.03 -27.12
N VAL A 31 13.03 2.35 -27.23
CA VAL A 31 13.45 1.30 -26.29
C VAL A 31 13.42 1.78 -24.83
N PRO A 32 13.96 2.96 -24.45
CA PRO A 32 13.89 3.40 -23.05
C PRO A 32 12.46 3.61 -22.54
N ALA A 33 11.56 4.10 -23.41
CA ALA A 33 10.16 4.31 -23.06
C ALA A 33 9.44 2.96 -22.84
N ALA A 34 9.65 2.00 -23.75
CA ALA A 34 9.11 0.65 -23.62
C ALA A 34 9.65 -0.05 -22.37
N VAL A 35 10.96 0.05 -22.09
CA VAL A 35 11.55 -0.55 -20.89
C VAL A 35 11.07 0.13 -19.62
N ALA A 36 10.86 1.45 -19.61
CA ALA A 36 10.29 2.14 -18.45
C ALA A 36 8.88 1.63 -18.13
N ALA A 37 8.00 1.55 -19.14
CA ALA A 37 6.65 1.01 -18.98
C ALA A 37 6.67 -0.47 -18.54
N LEU A 38 7.50 -1.30 -19.18
CA LEU A 38 7.66 -2.71 -18.81
C LEU A 38 8.19 -2.88 -17.39
N SER A 39 9.12 -2.03 -16.95
CA SER A 39 9.62 -2.05 -15.58
C SER A 39 8.51 -1.74 -14.57
N GLY A 40 7.60 -0.81 -14.90
CA GLY A 40 6.39 -0.57 -14.11
C GLY A 40 5.47 -1.80 -14.07
N VAL A 41 5.28 -2.48 -15.20
CA VAL A 41 4.49 -3.72 -15.26
C VAL A 41 5.13 -4.84 -14.43
N LEU A 42 6.46 -5.01 -14.50
CA LEU A 42 7.17 -5.97 -13.66
C LEU A 42 6.98 -5.66 -12.17
N LEU A 43 6.98 -4.37 -11.82
CA LEU A 43 6.67 -3.96 -10.46
C LEU A 43 5.23 -4.33 -10.09
N TYR A 44 4.24 -4.11 -10.95
CA TYR A 44 2.86 -4.55 -10.71
C TYR A 44 2.76 -6.07 -10.51
N VAL A 45 3.43 -6.87 -11.36
CA VAL A 45 3.41 -8.34 -11.22
C VAL A 45 4.07 -8.81 -9.92
N SER A 46 4.95 -8.00 -9.33
CA SER A 46 5.52 -8.28 -8.01
C SER A 46 4.53 -8.11 -6.84
N PHE A 47 3.37 -7.48 -7.07
CA PHE A 47 2.36 -7.26 -6.04
C PHE A 47 1.35 -8.43 -5.93
N PRO A 48 0.73 -8.59 -4.74
CA PRO A 48 -0.38 -9.52 -4.51
C PRO A 48 -1.51 -9.37 -5.55
N PRO A 49 -2.21 -10.47 -5.88
CA PRO A 49 -2.18 -11.80 -5.25
C PRO A 49 -1.01 -12.70 -5.67
N ARG A 50 -0.09 -12.18 -6.51
CA ARG A 50 1.03 -12.94 -7.04
C ARG A 50 2.14 -13.02 -5.99
N THR A 51 2.86 -14.13 -5.96
CA THR A 51 3.97 -14.39 -5.03
C THR A 51 5.34 -13.98 -5.60
N LEU A 52 5.36 -13.25 -6.72
CA LEU A 52 6.54 -12.92 -7.49
C LEU A 52 7.23 -11.62 -6.98
N TRP A 53 7.31 -11.46 -5.66
CA TRP A 53 7.88 -10.27 -4.98
C TRP A 53 9.28 -9.89 -5.48
N TRP A 54 10.06 -10.87 -5.95
CA TRP A 54 11.43 -10.69 -6.44
C TRP A 54 11.48 -9.91 -7.75
N LEU A 55 10.39 -9.79 -8.50
CA LEU A 55 10.31 -8.98 -9.73
C LEU A 55 10.45 -7.47 -9.46
N ALA A 56 10.24 -7.02 -8.22
CA ALA A 56 10.55 -5.65 -7.84
C ALA A 56 12.05 -5.32 -8.05
N LEU A 57 12.96 -6.28 -7.86
CA LEU A 57 14.40 -6.08 -8.02
C LEU A 57 14.79 -5.77 -9.48
N PRO A 58 14.48 -6.60 -10.49
CA PRO A 58 14.73 -6.26 -11.88
C PRO A 58 13.92 -5.04 -12.35
N ALA A 59 12.70 -4.80 -11.83
CA ALA A 59 11.94 -3.59 -12.14
C ALA A 59 12.72 -2.32 -11.80
N PHE A 60 13.25 -2.20 -10.57
CA PHE A 60 14.07 -1.06 -10.17
C PHE A 60 15.45 -1.03 -10.85
N ALA A 61 16.05 -2.19 -11.14
CA ALA A 61 17.30 -2.24 -11.89
C ALA A 61 17.14 -1.64 -13.30
N LEU A 62 16.10 -2.06 -14.03
CA LEU A 62 15.79 -1.55 -15.37
C LEU A 62 15.37 -0.07 -15.34
N PHE A 63 14.62 0.33 -14.30
CA PHE A 63 14.27 1.74 -14.10
C PHE A 63 15.52 2.62 -13.87
N GLY A 64 16.47 2.14 -13.04
CA GLY A 64 17.77 2.79 -12.85
C GLY A 64 18.56 2.90 -14.15
N TRP A 65 18.52 1.88 -15.00
CA TRP A 65 19.16 1.89 -16.31
C TRP A 65 18.59 2.97 -17.24
N VAL A 66 17.26 3.07 -17.37
CA VAL A 66 16.64 4.05 -18.29
C VAL A 66 16.82 5.50 -17.81
N LEU A 67 16.92 5.74 -16.50
CA LEU A 67 17.06 7.07 -15.93
C LEU A 67 18.50 7.57 -15.84
N ARG A 68 19.48 6.67 -15.75
CA ARG A 68 20.89 7.06 -15.52
C ARG A 68 21.38 8.06 -16.56
N GLY A 69 21.88 9.20 -16.08
CA GLY A 69 22.49 10.23 -16.90
C GLY A 69 21.53 10.98 -17.83
N ARG A 70 20.21 10.79 -17.71
CA ARG A 70 19.20 11.52 -18.49
C ARG A 70 18.96 12.91 -17.93
N GLY A 71 18.56 13.84 -18.80
CA GLY A 71 18.06 15.15 -18.39
C GLY A 71 16.66 15.07 -17.79
N TRP A 72 16.27 16.09 -17.01
CA TRP A 72 15.02 16.10 -16.25
C TRP A 72 13.77 15.86 -17.10
N LYS A 73 13.70 16.39 -18.33
CA LYS A 73 12.54 16.18 -19.23
C LYS A 73 12.36 14.71 -19.61
N ALA A 74 13.45 14.04 -19.96
CA ALA A 74 13.43 12.62 -20.29
C ALA A 74 13.13 11.77 -19.05
N ALA A 75 13.72 12.13 -17.90
CA ALA A 75 13.46 11.45 -16.64
C ALA A 75 11.99 11.56 -16.20
N ALA A 76 11.37 12.72 -16.38
CA ALA A 76 9.95 12.93 -16.10
C ALA A 76 9.07 12.04 -17.00
N GLY A 77 9.31 12.02 -18.32
CA GLY A 77 8.54 11.17 -19.24
C GLY A 77 8.72 9.67 -18.95
N LEU A 78 9.94 9.23 -18.69
CA LEU A 78 10.23 7.82 -18.36
C LEU A 78 9.67 7.42 -16.99
N GLY A 79 9.78 8.29 -15.98
CA GLY A 79 9.18 8.09 -14.67
C GLY A 79 7.65 8.05 -14.73
N TYR A 80 7.04 8.87 -15.58
CA TYR A 80 5.60 8.82 -15.82
C TYR A 80 5.17 7.50 -16.47
N LEU A 81 5.88 7.03 -17.49
CA LEU A 81 5.60 5.73 -18.14
C LEU A 81 5.80 4.54 -17.18
N PHE A 82 6.82 4.59 -16.33
CA PHE A 82 7.01 3.62 -15.26
C PHE A 82 5.84 3.64 -14.27
N GLY A 83 5.43 4.84 -13.84
CA GLY A 83 4.27 5.03 -12.97
C GLY A 83 2.98 4.49 -13.58
N LEU A 84 2.72 4.75 -14.86
CA LEU A 84 1.56 4.20 -15.58
C LEU A 84 1.62 2.67 -15.67
N GLY A 85 2.77 2.10 -16.05
CA GLY A 85 2.92 0.64 -16.15
C GLY A 85 2.68 -0.08 -14.83
N PHE A 86 2.99 0.59 -13.71
CA PHE A 86 2.75 0.07 -12.36
C PHE A 86 1.32 0.29 -11.87
N LEU A 87 0.88 1.56 -11.85
CA LEU A 87 -0.31 1.99 -11.11
C LEU A 87 -1.60 1.72 -11.86
N LEU A 88 -1.57 1.73 -13.20
CA LEU A 88 -2.75 1.47 -14.01
C LEU A 88 -3.34 0.08 -13.70
N PRO A 89 -2.60 -1.03 -13.86
CA PRO A 89 -3.13 -2.34 -13.50
C PRO A 89 -3.31 -2.53 -11.99
N LEU A 90 -2.46 -1.93 -11.14
CA LEU A 90 -2.55 -2.08 -9.69
C LEU A 90 -3.86 -1.52 -9.12
N LEU A 91 -4.31 -0.37 -9.64
CA LEU A 91 -5.43 0.39 -9.12
C LEU A 91 -6.73 0.19 -9.91
N VAL A 92 -6.78 -0.76 -10.85
CA VAL A 92 -7.96 -0.99 -11.70
C VAL A 92 -9.25 -1.20 -10.90
N TRP A 93 -9.13 -1.77 -9.70
CA TRP A 93 -10.24 -2.00 -8.78
C TRP A 93 -10.92 -0.70 -8.31
N THR A 94 -10.24 0.44 -8.32
CA THR A 94 -10.84 1.72 -7.92
C THR A 94 -11.88 2.21 -8.92
N GLY A 95 -11.90 1.67 -10.14
CA GLY A 95 -12.84 2.05 -11.20
C GLY A 95 -14.07 1.15 -11.31
N VAL A 96 -14.18 0.08 -10.50
CA VAL A 96 -15.26 -0.92 -10.62
C VAL A 96 -16.64 -0.29 -10.45
N GLU A 97 -16.84 0.51 -9.40
CA GLU A 97 -18.15 1.10 -9.09
C GLU A 97 -18.32 2.53 -9.62
N VAL A 98 -17.22 3.30 -9.72
CA VAL A 98 -17.26 4.72 -10.09
C VAL A 98 -16.86 4.98 -11.54
N GLY A 99 -16.55 3.92 -12.29
CA GLY A 99 -16.15 3.96 -13.69
C GLY A 99 -14.66 4.30 -13.93
N PRO A 100 -14.21 4.26 -15.19
CA PRO A 100 -12.80 4.40 -15.52
C PRO A 100 -12.25 5.82 -15.35
N GLY A 101 -13.09 6.85 -15.36
CA GLY A 101 -12.66 8.25 -15.26
C GLY A 101 -11.88 8.56 -13.98
N PRO A 102 -12.47 8.38 -12.78
CA PRO A 102 -11.79 8.58 -11.51
C PRO A 102 -10.53 7.71 -11.34
N TRP A 103 -10.58 6.45 -11.77
CA TRP A 103 -9.43 5.54 -11.76
C TRP A 103 -8.27 6.09 -12.61
N LEU A 104 -8.53 6.46 -13.87
CA LEU A 104 -7.50 7.01 -14.76
C LEU A 104 -6.96 8.35 -14.25
N ALA A 105 -7.81 9.19 -13.64
CA ALA A 105 -7.38 10.44 -13.03
C ALA A 105 -6.44 10.20 -11.82
N LEU A 106 -6.80 9.27 -10.93
CA LEU A 106 -5.95 8.86 -9.81
C LEU A 106 -4.60 8.35 -10.31
N VAL A 107 -4.61 7.42 -11.27
CA VAL A 107 -3.40 6.86 -11.88
C VAL A 107 -2.53 7.94 -12.52
N ALA A 108 -3.13 8.90 -13.23
CA ALA A 108 -2.40 9.99 -13.87
C ALA A 108 -1.71 10.90 -12.83
N VAL A 109 -2.41 11.27 -11.76
CA VAL A 109 -1.83 12.09 -10.68
C VAL A 109 -0.72 11.34 -9.95
N GLU A 110 -0.95 10.09 -9.58
CA GLU A 110 0.04 9.25 -8.91
C GLU A 110 1.27 8.99 -9.79
N ALA A 111 1.08 8.81 -11.10
CA ALA A 111 2.17 8.67 -12.06
C ALA A 111 2.99 9.96 -12.23
N VAL A 112 2.39 11.15 -12.06
CA VAL A 112 3.14 12.42 -11.98
C VAL A 112 4.03 12.44 -10.74
N LEU A 113 3.53 11.99 -9.58
CA LEU A 113 4.35 11.91 -8.36
C LEU A 113 5.53 10.94 -8.54
N VAL A 114 5.30 9.79 -9.19
CA VAL A 114 6.37 8.86 -9.58
C VAL A 114 7.34 9.48 -10.59
N ALA A 115 6.85 10.29 -11.54
CA ALA A 115 7.68 11.02 -12.48
C ALA A 115 8.64 12.00 -11.79
N LEU A 116 8.17 12.72 -10.77
CA LEU A 116 9.00 13.62 -9.97
C LEU A 116 10.11 12.87 -9.21
N VAL A 117 9.79 11.69 -8.65
CA VAL A 117 10.81 10.80 -8.07
C VAL A 117 11.81 10.37 -9.14
N GLY A 118 11.36 10.01 -10.34
CA GLY A 118 12.22 9.66 -11.47
C GLY A 118 13.18 10.79 -11.87
N VAL A 119 12.73 12.05 -11.82
CA VAL A 119 13.59 13.22 -12.02
C VAL A 119 14.68 13.30 -10.94
N GLY A 120 14.30 13.10 -9.67
CA GLY A 120 15.26 13.04 -8.56
C GLY A 120 16.29 11.94 -8.75
N VAL A 121 15.85 10.72 -9.06
CA VAL A 121 16.71 9.55 -9.32
C VAL A 121 17.70 9.85 -10.45
N ALA A 122 17.22 10.44 -11.55
CA ALA A 122 18.11 10.84 -12.65
C ALA A 122 19.14 11.90 -12.23
N ALA A 123 18.76 12.87 -11.39
CA ALA A 123 19.66 13.90 -10.89
C ALA A 123 20.79 13.32 -10.02
N VAL A 124 20.48 12.37 -9.13
CA VAL A 124 21.48 11.73 -8.25
C VAL A 124 22.23 10.58 -8.93
N SER A 125 21.78 10.10 -10.09
CA SER A 125 22.35 8.93 -10.79
C SER A 125 23.83 9.05 -11.17
N ARG A 126 24.39 10.26 -11.14
CA ARG A 126 25.82 10.54 -11.43
C ARG A 126 26.68 10.69 -10.17
N LEU A 127 26.08 10.69 -8.98
CA LEU A 127 26.81 10.78 -7.71
C LEU A 127 27.49 9.43 -7.37
N PRO A 128 28.57 9.43 -6.58
CA PRO A 128 29.06 8.21 -5.97
C PRO A 128 27.97 7.64 -5.05
N ALA A 129 27.89 6.30 -4.98
CA ALA A 129 26.85 5.59 -4.24
C ALA A 129 25.41 5.98 -4.65
N TRP A 130 25.18 6.36 -5.91
CA TRP A 130 23.86 6.75 -6.41
C TRP A 130 22.68 5.82 -6.05
N PRO A 131 22.83 4.47 -5.93
CA PRO A 131 21.69 3.63 -5.55
C PRO A 131 21.12 4.00 -4.18
N LEU A 132 21.97 4.44 -3.24
CA LEU A 132 21.56 4.87 -1.90
C LEU A 132 20.66 6.11 -1.98
N TRP A 133 21.12 7.14 -2.68
CA TRP A 133 20.39 8.40 -2.84
C TRP A 133 19.08 8.17 -3.61
N ALA A 134 19.11 7.32 -4.64
CA ALA A 134 17.95 7.00 -5.45
C ALA A 134 16.88 6.22 -4.68
N ALA A 135 17.28 5.24 -3.86
CA ALA A 135 16.36 4.50 -3.00
C ALA A 135 15.75 5.38 -1.92
N ALA A 136 16.55 6.27 -1.31
CA ALA A 136 16.06 7.24 -0.34
C ALA A 136 15.04 8.21 -0.97
N LEU A 137 15.29 8.65 -2.21
CA LEU A 137 14.34 9.48 -2.97
C LEU A 137 13.02 8.76 -3.27
N TRP A 138 13.06 7.46 -3.51
CA TRP A 138 11.85 6.66 -3.64
C TRP A 138 11.04 6.67 -2.35
N THR A 139 11.67 6.39 -1.21
CA THR A 139 11.02 6.45 0.11
C THR A 139 10.46 7.84 0.40
N ALA A 140 11.18 8.91 0.06
CA ALA A 140 10.66 10.27 0.21
C ALA A 140 9.43 10.52 -0.67
N GLY A 141 9.39 9.97 -1.88
CA GLY A 141 8.21 9.99 -2.75
C GLY A 141 7.02 9.25 -2.15
N GLU A 142 7.23 8.07 -1.57
CA GLU A 142 6.20 7.33 -0.85
C GLU A 142 5.70 8.09 0.38
N ALA A 143 6.59 8.75 1.12
CA ALA A 143 6.25 9.57 2.28
C ALA A 143 5.35 10.76 1.90
N VAL A 144 5.60 11.37 0.74
CA VAL A 144 4.75 12.44 0.17
C VAL A 144 3.39 11.88 -0.25
N ARG A 145 3.38 10.80 -1.05
CA ARG A 145 2.15 10.14 -1.51
C ARG A 145 1.26 9.69 -0.35
N ALA A 146 1.86 9.23 0.74
CA ALA A 146 1.15 8.80 1.95
C ALA A 146 0.51 9.96 2.75
N ARG A 147 0.72 11.23 2.38
CA ARG A 147 0.24 12.40 3.12
C ARG A 147 -0.51 13.42 2.25
N VAL A 148 -0.13 13.55 0.98
CA VAL A 148 -0.62 14.59 0.07
C VAL A 148 -0.90 14.00 -1.32
N PRO A 149 -2.01 14.38 -1.97
CA PRO A 149 -3.09 15.26 -1.48
C PRO A 149 -4.10 14.52 -0.58
N PHE A 150 -4.98 15.29 0.08
CA PHE A 150 -6.18 14.77 0.76
C PHE A 150 -5.92 13.73 1.87
N GLY A 151 -4.84 13.87 2.62
CA GLY A 151 -4.47 12.91 3.66
C GLY A 151 -3.79 11.65 3.12
N GLY A 152 -3.49 11.62 1.81
CA GLY A 152 -2.58 10.66 1.18
C GLY A 152 -3.24 9.39 0.64
N PHE A 153 -2.49 8.75 -0.26
CA PHE A 153 -2.80 7.48 -0.91
C PHE A 153 -1.54 6.57 -0.91
N PRO A 154 -1.26 5.87 0.21
CA PRO A 154 -0.07 5.00 0.35
C PRO A 154 -0.20 3.67 -0.40
N TRP A 155 -1.19 3.51 -1.27
CA TRP A 155 -1.38 2.28 -2.04
C TRP A 155 -0.25 2.09 -3.06
N GLY A 156 0.25 0.86 -3.14
CA GLY A 156 1.42 0.55 -3.98
C GLY A 156 2.77 0.92 -3.34
N LYS A 157 2.83 1.21 -2.03
CA LYS A 157 4.11 1.22 -1.30
C LYS A 157 4.85 -0.09 -1.51
N ILE A 158 6.17 -0.03 -1.80
CA ILE A 158 6.98 -1.21 -2.14
C ILE A 158 6.96 -2.26 -1.04
N ALA A 159 6.89 -1.83 0.22
CA ALA A 159 6.81 -2.72 1.37
C ALA A 159 5.65 -3.72 1.28
N PHE A 160 4.48 -3.30 0.77
CA PHE A 160 3.30 -4.16 0.68
C PHE A 160 3.41 -5.22 -0.42
N GLY A 161 4.30 -5.04 -1.39
CA GLY A 161 4.66 -6.07 -2.37
C GLY A 161 5.59 -7.15 -1.82
N GLN A 162 6.04 -7.04 -0.56
CA GLN A 162 7.02 -7.95 0.04
C GLN A 162 6.43 -8.86 1.12
N ALA A 163 5.11 -9.01 1.18
CA ALA A 163 4.46 -9.89 2.17
C ALA A 163 4.93 -11.36 2.08
N ASP A 164 5.37 -11.82 0.91
CA ASP A 164 5.97 -13.15 0.70
C ASP A 164 7.50 -13.11 0.54
N GLY A 165 8.10 -11.92 0.70
CA GLY A 165 9.48 -11.63 0.36
C GLY A 165 10.47 -11.96 1.47
N VAL A 166 11.70 -12.29 1.08
CA VAL A 166 12.80 -12.51 2.04
C VAL A 166 13.11 -11.25 2.87
N PHE A 167 12.72 -10.07 2.37
CA PHE A 167 12.92 -8.79 3.03
C PHE A 167 11.91 -8.51 4.15
N LEU A 168 10.78 -9.25 4.23
CA LEU A 168 9.70 -9.00 5.18
C LEU A 168 10.15 -8.74 6.63
N PRO A 169 11.13 -9.47 7.22
CA PRO A 169 11.60 -9.20 8.58
C PRO A 169 12.12 -7.78 8.83
N LEU A 170 12.54 -7.05 7.79
CA LEU A 170 12.93 -5.64 7.90
C LEU A 170 11.78 -4.72 8.32
N ALA A 171 10.52 -5.15 8.14
CA ALA A 171 9.36 -4.44 8.68
C ALA A 171 9.43 -4.32 10.20
N ALA A 172 9.93 -5.33 10.91
CA ALA A 172 10.12 -5.27 12.36
C ALA A 172 11.26 -4.32 12.78
N VAL A 173 12.20 -4.01 11.87
CA VAL A 173 13.36 -3.15 12.17
C VAL A 173 13.00 -1.67 12.06
N GLY A 174 12.37 -1.25 10.97
CA GLY A 174 12.07 0.16 10.73
C GLY A 174 10.82 0.40 9.89
N GLY A 175 9.88 -0.54 9.95
CA GLY A 175 8.56 -0.44 9.34
C GLY A 175 8.57 -0.50 7.82
N THR A 176 7.47 -0.05 7.23
CA THR A 176 7.34 0.04 5.77
C THR A 176 8.44 0.88 5.10
N PRO A 177 8.97 1.99 5.69
CA PRO A 177 10.04 2.77 5.07
C PRO A 177 11.33 1.98 4.85
N VAL A 178 11.80 1.24 5.86
CA VAL A 178 13.05 0.46 5.76
C VAL A 178 12.87 -0.75 4.83
N LEU A 179 11.74 -1.44 4.92
CA LEU A 179 11.42 -2.55 4.02
C LEU A 179 11.37 -2.11 2.55
N GLY A 180 10.63 -1.04 2.24
CA GLY A 180 10.54 -0.50 0.89
C GLY A 180 11.90 -0.02 0.38
N PHE A 181 12.63 0.75 1.20
CA PHE A 181 13.97 1.23 0.89
C PHE A 181 14.95 0.11 0.54
N ALA A 182 14.96 -0.97 1.34
CA ALA A 182 15.82 -2.14 1.13
C ALA A 182 15.64 -2.77 -0.25
N VAL A 183 14.39 -2.97 -0.68
CA VAL A 183 14.07 -3.55 -2.00
C VAL A 183 14.54 -2.64 -3.13
N VAL A 184 14.23 -1.34 -3.02
CA VAL A 184 14.59 -0.36 -4.05
C VAL A 184 16.12 -0.21 -4.15
N LEU A 185 16.80 -0.17 -3.00
CA LEU A 185 18.26 -0.13 -2.92
C LEU A 185 18.88 -1.37 -3.58
N CYS A 186 18.39 -2.57 -3.28
CA CYS A 186 18.84 -3.80 -3.94
C CYS A 186 18.65 -3.74 -5.45
N GLY A 187 17.50 -3.27 -5.94
CA GLY A 187 17.24 -3.15 -7.38
C GLY A 187 18.20 -2.19 -8.09
N PHE A 188 18.36 -0.97 -7.57
CA PHE A 188 19.32 0.00 -8.13
C PHE A 188 20.78 -0.46 -8.00
N ALA A 189 21.13 -1.11 -6.89
CA ALA A 189 22.47 -1.65 -6.68
C ALA A 189 22.77 -2.82 -7.63
N LEU A 190 21.79 -3.68 -7.92
CA LEU A 190 21.92 -4.75 -8.92
C LEU A 190 22.22 -4.19 -10.30
N TYR A 191 21.54 -3.12 -10.72
CA TYR A 191 21.88 -2.43 -11.96
C TYR A 191 23.32 -1.89 -11.94
N GLU A 192 23.74 -1.25 -10.84
CA GLU A 192 25.10 -0.73 -10.72
C GLU A 192 26.16 -1.85 -10.80
N VAL A 193 25.91 -3.01 -10.19
CA VAL A 193 26.78 -4.19 -10.31
C VAL A 193 26.89 -4.62 -11.77
N VAL A 194 25.77 -4.81 -12.47
CA VAL A 194 25.75 -5.23 -13.88
C VAL A 194 26.50 -4.23 -14.75
N ARG A 195 26.25 -2.93 -14.54
CA ARG A 195 26.92 -1.84 -15.27
C ARG A 195 28.44 -1.89 -15.08
N LEU A 196 28.91 -2.02 -13.84
CA LEU A 196 30.34 -2.09 -13.53
C LEU A 196 31.01 -3.34 -14.10
N VAL A 197 30.31 -4.48 -14.14
CA VAL A 197 30.80 -5.71 -14.78
C VAL A 197 30.95 -5.50 -16.29
N LEU A 198 29.96 -4.88 -16.95
CA LEU A 198 30.00 -4.59 -18.37
C LEU A 198 31.09 -3.56 -18.71
N ASP A 199 31.24 -2.51 -17.90
CA ASP A 199 32.31 -1.52 -18.06
C ASP A 199 33.69 -2.17 -17.90
N ARG A 200 33.88 -3.01 -16.86
CA ARG A 200 35.14 -3.77 -16.68
C ARG A 200 35.45 -4.65 -17.89
N ARG A 201 34.45 -5.31 -18.48
CA ARG A 201 34.67 -6.14 -19.69
C ARG A 201 35.12 -5.30 -20.88
N ARG A 202 34.65 -4.05 -20.99
CA ARG A 202 34.97 -3.13 -22.08
C ARG A 202 36.31 -2.41 -21.89
N THR A 203 36.58 -1.91 -20.69
CA THR A 203 37.74 -1.04 -20.41
C THR A 203 38.87 -1.74 -19.66
N ARG A 204 38.65 -2.97 -19.16
CA ARG A 204 39.52 -3.72 -18.24
C ARG A 204 39.78 -3.04 -16.89
N GLU A 205 39.15 -1.90 -16.63
CA GLU A 205 39.29 -1.14 -15.40
C GLU A 205 37.95 -1.07 -14.67
N VAL A 206 38.00 -1.14 -13.34
CA VAL A 206 36.81 -0.91 -12.50
C VAL A 206 37.26 -0.23 -11.21
N SER A 207 36.52 0.80 -10.81
CA SER A 207 36.71 1.39 -9.48
C SER A 207 36.33 0.36 -8.42
N ARG A 208 37.33 -0.07 -7.63
CA ARG A 208 37.12 -1.04 -6.53
C ARG A 208 36.12 -0.53 -5.50
N SER A 209 36.15 0.77 -5.20
CA SER A 209 35.20 1.39 -4.27
C SER A 209 33.78 1.39 -4.83
N ALA A 210 33.59 1.70 -6.11
CA ALA A 210 32.27 1.63 -6.75
C ALA A 210 31.72 0.19 -6.75
N ALA A 211 32.56 -0.80 -7.05
CA ALA A 211 32.17 -2.21 -7.00
C ALA A 211 31.79 -2.65 -5.58
N ALA A 212 32.59 -2.28 -4.57
CA ALA A 212 32.30 -2.58 -3.17
C ALA A 212 30.98 -1.95 -2.71
N ILE A 213 30.73 -0.68 -3.04
CA ILE A 213 29.47 0.01 -2.69
C ILE A 213 28.27 -0.65 -3.38
N ALA A 214 28.39 -1.02 -4.66
CA ALA A 214 27.31 -1.69 -5.37
C ALA A 214 27.00 -3.07 -4.77
N LEU A 215 28.03 -3.85 -4.43
CA LEU A 215 27.87 -5.14 -3.75
C LEU A 215 27.26 -4.98 -2.35
N LEU A 216 27.70 -3.98 -1.56
CA LEU A 216 27.11 -3.67 -0.26
C LEU A 216 25.65 -3.24 -0.38
N GLY A 217 25.28 -2.49 -1.42
CA GLY A 217 23.89 -2.13 -1.70
C GLY A 217 22.97 -3.33 -1.97
N VAL A 218 23.52 -4.47 -2.40
CA VAL A 218 22.76 -5.73 -2.52
C VAL A 218 22.88 -6.56 -1.24
N ALA A 219 24.08 -6.71 -0.70
CA ALA A 219 24.35 -7.59 0.43
C ALA A 219 23.76 -7.09 1.74
N VAL A 220 23.85 -5.78 2.04
CA VAL A 220 23.39 -5.22 3.32
C VAL A 220 21.89 -5.43 3.52
N PRO A 221 21.00 -5.12 2.57
CA PRO A 221 19.57 -5.38 2.78
C PRO A 221 19.23 -6.86 2.91
N VAL A 222 19.87 -7.74 2.14
CA VAL A 222 19.65 -9.20 2.20
C VAL A 222 20.14 -9.78 3.54
N LEU A 223 21.37 -9.46 3.93
CA LEU A 223 21.94 -9.89 5.21
C LEU A 223 21.20 -9.27 6.39
N GLY A 224 20.77 -8.01 6.27
CA GLY A 224 19.94 -7.33 7.25
C GLY A 224 18.60 -8.03 7.45
N ALA A 225 17.95 -8.46 6.38
CA ALA A 225 16.70 -9.21 6.47
C ALA A 225 16.89 -10.58 7.15
N LEU A 226 18.01 -11.27 6.87
CA LEU A 226 18.37 -12.51 7.57
C LEU A 226 18.64 -12.27 9.05
N ALA A 227 19.40 -11.21 9.38
CA ALA A 227 19.71 -10.82 10.75
C ALA A 227 18.48 -10.34 11.54
N ALA A 228 17.45 -9.83 10.87
CA ALA A 228 16.20 -9.40 11.48
C ALA A 228 15.21 -10.54 11.76
N ARG A 229 15.44 -11.76 11.24
CA ARG A 229 14.54 -12.91 11.46
C ARG A 229 14.23 -13.20 12.94
N PRO A 230 15.19 -13.11 13.88
CA PRO A 230 14.90 -13.34 15.30
C PRO A 230 13.93 -12.32 15.93
N LEU A 231 13.71 -11.16 15.30
CA LEU A 231 12.70 -10.19 15.74
C LEU A 231 11.27 -10.64 15.41
N VAL A 232 11.12 -11.66 14.57
CA VAL A 232 9.83 -12.17 14.10
C VAL A 232 9.53 -13.47 14.85
N SER A 233 8.47 -13.45 15.66
CA SER A 233 8.08 -14.58 16.51
C SER A 233 6.57 -14.64 16.63
N ASP A 234 6.00 -15.83 16.47
CA ASP A 234 4.59 -16.13 16.68
C ASP A 234 4.30 -16.73 18.07
N ARG A 235 5.28 -16.71 18.98
CA ARG A 235 5.10 -17.20 20.36
C ARG A 235 4.28 -16.23 21.18
N ALA A 236 3.38 -16.77 22.00
CA ALA A 236 2.67 -16.01 23.02
C ALA A 236 3.65 -15.40 24.05
N GLU A 237 3.39 -14.16 24.46
CA GLU A 237 4.07 -13.51 25.60
C GLU A 237 3.10 -13.38 26.79
N ASP A 238 1.86 -12.99 26.51
CA ASP A 238 0.84 -12.70 27.52
C ASP A 238 -0.35 -13.68 27.38
N GLY A 239 -0.03 -14.94 27.08
CA GLY A 239 -1.03 -15.98 26.85
C GLY A 239 -1.65 -15.91 25.45
N THR A 240 -2.91 -16.32 25.37
CA THR A 240 -3.61 -16.56 24.11
C THR A 240 -5.08 -16.21 24.23
N ALA A 241 -5.70 -15.79 23.14
CA ALA A 241 -7.15 -15.63 23.03
C ALA A 241 -7.71 -16.49 21.88
N THR A 242 -8.91 -17.01 22.02
CA THR A 242 -9.67 -17.65 20.94
C THR A 242 -10.54 -16.60 20.28
N VAL A 243 -10.20 -16.20 19.06
CA VAL A 243 -10.93 -15.18 18.32
C VAL A 243 -11.81 -15.81 17.26
N ALA A 244 -13.02 -15.28 17.09
CA ALA A 244 -13.87 -15.53 15.94
C ALA A 244 -13.89 -14.33 14.97
N VAL A 245 -13.74 -14.59 13.68
CA VAL A 245 -13.84 -13.61 12.59
C VAL A 245 -15.05 -13.97 11.73
N ILE A 246 -16.02 -13.07 11.62
CA ILE A 246 -17.28 -13.33 10.93
C ILE A 246 -17.28 -12.67 9.54
N GLN A 247 -17.64 -13.45 8.53
CA GLN A 247 -17.93 -12.98 7.18
C GLN A 247 -19.38 -13.32 6.84
N GLY A 248 -20.27 -12.34 6.94
CA GLY A 248 -21.69 -12.53 6.66
C GLY A 248 -22.01 -12.64 5.17
N ASN A 249 -21.21 -12.01 4.30
CA ASN A 249 -21.56 -11.66 2.92
C ASN A 249 -22.65 -10.57 2.83
N VAL A 250 -22.94 -10.12 1.60
CA VAL A 250 -23.98 -9.11 1.29
C VAL A 250 -25.09 -9.72 0.43
N PRO A 251 -26.33 -9.19 0.50
CA PRO A 251 -27.42 -9.63 -0.37
C PRO A 251 -27.19 -9.27 -1.86
N ARG A 252 -26.44 -8.20 -2.12
CA ARG A 252 -26.10 -7.66 -3.46
C ARG A 252 -24.71 -7.01 -3.44
N LEU A 253 -24.05 -6.95 -4.58
CA LEU A 253 -22.74 -6.30 -4.75
C LEU A 253 -22.86 -4.83 -5.12
N GLY A 254 -21.77 -4.07 -4.94
CA GLY A 254 -21.61 -2.70 -5.40
C GLY A 254 -22.11 -1.63 -4.43
N LEU A 255 -22.21 -0.37 -4.86
CA LEU A 255 -22.59 0.77 -4.00
C LEU A 255 -23.97 0.63 -3.33
N GLU A 256 -24.83 -0.26 -3.83
CA GLU A 256 -26.15 -0.55 -3.29
C GLU A 256 -26.19 -1.82 -2.42
N PHE A 257 -25.04 -2.34 -1.97
CA PHE A 257 -24.96 -3.57 -1.17
C PHE A 257 -25.82 -3.52 0.10
N ASN A 258 -26.08 -2.32 0.61
CA ASN A 258 -26.90 -2.01 1.79
C ASN A 258 -28.26 -1.39 1.46
N ALA A 259 -28.70 -1.40 0.20
CA ALA A 259 -29.99 -0.80 -0.19
C ALA A 259 -31.20 -1.54 0.42
N GLN A 260 -31.01 -2.80 0.84
CA GLN A 260 -31.98 -3.54 1.62
C GLN A 260 -31.71 -3.29 3.10
N ARG A 261 -32.56 -2.48 3.73
CA ARG A 261 -32.43 -2.10 5.14
C ARG A 261 -32.26 -3.34 6.02
N ARG A 262 -31.22 -3.32 6.88
CA ARG A 262 -30.85 -4.36 7.85
C ARG A 262 -30.28 -5.64 7.22
N ALA A 263 -30.23 -5.74 5.89
CA ALA A 263 -29.86 -7.01 5.28
C ALA A 263 -28.39 -7.35 5.55
N VAL A 264 -27.48 -6.39 5.56
CA VAL A 264 -26.07 -6.68 5.88
C VAL A 264 -25.94 -7.13 7.33
N LEU A 265 -26.61 -6.42 8.26
CA LEU A 265 -26.69 -6.80 9.68
C LEU A 265 -27.17 -8.24 9.86
N ASP A 266 -28.28 -8.57 9.21
CA ASP A 266 -28.90 -9.89 9.29
C ASP A 266 -28.00 -11.02 8.80
N TYR A 267 -27.15 -10.76 7.79
CA TYR A 267 -26.20 -11.76 7.28
C TYR A 267 -25.09 -12.05 8.31
N HIS A 268 -24.55 -11.01 8.95
CA HIS A 268 -23.52 -11.17 9.99
C HIS A 268 -24.08 -11.80 11.27
N ALA A 269 -25.29 -11.40 11.68
CA ALA A 269 -25.96 -11.99 12.83
C ALA A 269 -26.23 -13.49 12.62
N ARG A 270 -26.80 -13.88 11.48
CA ARG A 270 -27.06 -15.29 11.17
C ARG A 270 -25.79 -16.14 11.12
N GLU A 271 -24.69 -15.62 10.59
CA GLU A 271 -23.43 -16.37 10.58
C GLU A 271 -22.86 -16.50 12.00
N THR A 272 -23.06 -15.51 12.86
CA THR A 272 -22.71 -15.59 14.29
C THR A 272 -23.57 -16.61 15.03
N GLU A 273 -24.88 -16.68 14.76
CA GLU A 273 -25.79 -17.69 15.31
C GLU A 273 -25.44 -19.11 14.84
N ARG A 274 -25.05 -19.27 13.57
CA ARG A 274 -24.52 -20.55 13.05
C ARG A 274 -23.25 -20.96 13.77
N LEU A 275 -22.32 -20.02 13.98
CA LEU A 275 -21.12 -20.28 14.75
C LEU A 275 -21.47 -20.69 16.19
N ALA A 276 -22.42 -20.01 16.82
CA ALA A 276 -22.90 -20.35 18.16
C ALA A 276 -23.46 -21.77 18.25
N ALA A 277 -24.23 -22.21 17.25
CA ALA A 277 -24.73 -23.58 17.17
C ALA A 277 -23.59 -24.61 17.07
N ARG A 278 -22.54 -24.32 16.28
CA ARG A 278 -21.35 -25.18 16.16
C ARG A 278 -20.54 -25.24 17.46
N VAL A 279 -20.44 -24.13 18.20
CA VAL A 279 -19.85 -24.09 19.55
C VAL A 279 -20.65 -24.96 20.52
N ALA A 280 -21.98 -24.84 20.52
CA ALA A 280 -22.85 -25.63 21.39
C ALA A 280 -22.79 -27.13 21.07
N ALA A 281 -22.60 -27.49 19.79
CA ALA A 281 -22.38 -28.86 19.34
C ALA A 281 -20.96 -29.39 19.64
N GLY A 282 -20.04 -28.54 20.14
CA GLY A 282 -18.66 -28.91 20.43
C GLY A 282 -17.76 -29.07 19.19
N GLU A 283 -18.20 -28.62 18.02
CA GLU A 283 -17.45 -28.72 16.77
C GLU A 283 -16.28 -27.72 16.70
N VAL A 284 -16.43 -26.58 17.37
CA VAL A 284 -15.44 -25.51 17.46
C VAL A 284 -15.35 -24.99 18.89
N PRO A 285 -14.18 -24.52 19.35
CA PRO A 285 -14.06 -23.92 20.68
C PRO A 285 -14.89 -22.63 20.76
N ARG A 286 -15.43 -22.36 21.96
CA ARG A 286 -16.09 -21.08 22.24
C ARG A 286 -15.07 -19.95 22.10
N PRO A 287 -15.34 -18.90 21.32
CA PRO A 287 -14.46 -17.75 21.23
C PRO A 287 -14.53 -16.91 22.52
N ASP A 288 -13.41 -16.31 22.88
CA ASP A 288 -13.35 -15.28 23.94
C ASP A 288 -14.02 -13.99 23.47
N PHE A 289 -14.02 -13.74 22.15
CA PHE A 289 -14.72 -12.63 21.50
C PHE A 289 -14.85 -12.82 19.98
N VAL A 290 -15.78 -12.05 19.40
CA VAL A 290 -16.15 -12.10 17.98
C VAL A 290 -15.86 -10.75 17.32
N LEU A 291 -15.32 -10.77 16.10
CA LEU A 291 -15.01 -9.58 15.33
C LEU A 291 -15.80 -9.58 14.02
N TRP A 292 -16.67 -8.58 13.86
CA TRP A 292 -17.40 -8.33 12.62
C TRP A 292 -16.68 -7.30 11.74
N PRO A 293 -17.00 -7.27 10.44
CA PRO A 293 -16.41 -6.33 9.50
C PRO A 293 -16.89 -4.88 9.68
N GLU A 294 -16.25 -3.99 8.94
CA GLU A 294 -16.68 -2.58 8.80
C GLU A 294 -18.08 -2.52 8.18
N ASN A 295 -18.93 -1.61 8.66
CA ASN A 295 -20.31 -1.43 8.19
C ASN A 295 -21.11 -2.74 8.18
N SER A 296 -20.83 -3.65 9.11
CA SER A 296 -21.59 -4.89 9.29
C SER A 296 -23.05 -4.63 9.68
N SER A 297 -23.34 -3.49 10.30
CA SER A 297 -24.68 -2.95 10.43
C SER A 297 -24.86 -1.80 9.45
N ASP A 298 -25.78 -1.98 8.50
CA ASP A 298 -26.14 -0.97 7.50
C ASP A 298 -27.12 0.10 8.01
N ILE A 299 -27.56 -0.04 9.25
CA ILE A 299 -28.43 0.89 9.97
C ILE A 299 -27.83 1.18 11.34
N ASP A 300 -28.08 2.38 11.85
CA ASP A 300 -27.54 2.84 13.14
C ASP A 300 -28.16 2.03 14.31
N PRO A 301 -27.38 1.20 15.04
CA PRO A 301 -27.92 0.41 16.13
C PRO A 301 -28.29 1.22 17.37
N PHE A 302 -27.84 2.47 17.49
CA PHE A 302 -28.27 3.38 18.56
C PHE A 302 -29.58 4.08 18.25
N ALA A 303 -29.89 4.28 16.96
CA ALA A 303 -31.12 4.94 16.54
C ALA A 303 -32.29 3.96 16.35
N TYR A 304 -32.00 2.70 16.03
CA TYR A 304 -33.00 1.71 15.65
C TYR A 304 -32.99 0.47 16.56
N ALA A 305 -34.03 0.32 17.37
CA ALA A 305 -34.16 -0.80 18.31
C ALA A 305 -34.13 -2.19 17.63
N ASP A 306 -34.65 -2.30 16.40
CA ASP A 306 -34.62 -3.57 15.66
C ASP A 306 -33.20 -4.00 15.26
N ALA A 307 -32.27 -3.04 15.11
CA ALA A 307 -30.87 -3.32 14.86
C ALA A 307 -30.14 -3.73 16.15
N ALA A 308 -30.44 -3.05 17.26
CA ALA A 308 -29.95 -3.42 18.58
C ALA A 308 -30.39 -4.84 18.95
N ASP A 309 -31.68 -5.17 18.79
CA ASP A 309 -32.24 -6.49 19.10
C ASP A 309 -31.57 -7.64 18.33
N VAL A 310 -31.23 -7.41 17.06
CA VAL A 310 -30.52 -8.41 16.24
C VAL A 310 -29.09 -8.60 16.75
N THR A 311 -28.44 -7.51 17.14
CA THR A 311 -27.08 -7.54 17.66
C THR A 311 -27.02 -8.19 19.04
N ASP A 312 -27.97 -7.86 19.91
CA ASP A 312 -28.16 -8.48 21.23
C ASP A 312 -28.31 -10.00 21.08
N LYS A 313 -29.26 -10.46 20.24
CA LYS A 313 -29.47 -11.90 20.00
C LYS A 313 -28.21 -12.61 19.49
N ALA A 314 -27.47 -11.98 18.58
CA ALA A 314 -26.24 -12.58 18.06
C ALA A 314 -25.16 -12.69 19.14
N ALA A 315 -24.98 -11.64 19.96
CA ALA A 315 -24.03 -11.63 21.08
C ALA A 315 -24.42 -12.61 22.20
N GLU A 316 -25.70 -12.69 22.54
CA GLU A 316 -26.27 -13.64 23.49
C GLU A 316 -26.11 -15.08 23.01
N ALA A 317 -26.39 -15.36 21.74
CA ALA A 317 -26.30 -16.71 21.18
C ALA A 317 -24.88 -17.26 21.26
N ILE A 318 -23.86 -16.48 20.87
CA ILE A 318 -22.46 -16.89 20.98
C ILE A 318 -21.94 -16.80 22.42
N GLY A 319 -22.61 -16.00 23.26
CA GLY A 319 -22.27 -15.75 24.66
C GLY A 319 -20.92 -15.05 24.83
N ALA A 320 -20.48 -14.26 23.86
CA ALA A 320 -19.18 -13.59 23.88
C ALA A 320 -19.34 -12.15 23.36
N PRO A 321 -18.52 -11.20 23.82
CA PRO A 321 -18.57 -9.84 23.31
C PRO A 321 -18.22 -9.79 21.81
N VAL A 322 -18.89 -8.88 21.10
CA VAL A 322 -18.81 -8.75 19.64
C VAL A 322 -18.36 -7.33 19.28
N SER A 323 -17.34 -7.19 18.44
CA SER A 323 -17.04 -5.91 17.78
C SER A 323 -17.85 -5.79 16.49
N VAL A 324 -18.76 -4.83 16.44
CA VAL A 324 -19.74 -4.60 15.37
C VAL A 324 -19.39 -3.32 14.62
N GLY A 325 -19.23 -3.37 13.30
CA GLY A 325 -19.12 -2.16 12.50
C GLY A 325 -20.48 -1.56 12.19
N GLY A 326 -20.62 -0.24 12.28
CA GLY A 326 -21.87 0.47 12.06
C GLY A 326 -21.66 1.85 11.43
N VAL A 327 -22.69 2.32 10.74
CA VAL A 327 -22.80 3.71 10.27
C VAL A 327 -23.68 4.46 11.26
N VAL A 328 -23.09 5.37 12.02
CA VAL A 328 -23.73 6.04 13.16
C VAL A 328 -23.87 7.52 12.88
N GLU A 329 -25.06 8.07 13.15
CA GLU A 329 -25.29 9.51 13.07
C GLU A 329 -25.35 10.11 14.48
N ARG A 330 -24.41 11.01 14.78
CA ARG A 330 -24.32 11.70 16.07
C ARG A 330 -24.15 13.19 15.85
N GLU A 331 -25.08 13.99 16.38
CA GLU A 331 -25.07 15.46 16.28
C GLU A 331 -25.00 15.98 14.82
N GLY A 332 -25.75 15.35 13.91
CA GLY A 332 -25.77 15.70 12.48
C GLY A 332 -24.48 15.35 11.72
N LYS A 333 -23.58 14.57 12.33
CA LYS A 333 -22.37 14.05 11.72
C LYS A 333 -22.48 12.54 11.55
N LEU A 334 -22.07 12.05 10.39
CA LEU A 334 -22.02 10.64 10.06
C LEU A 334 -20.64 10.06 10.40
N TYR A 335 -20.58 8.92 11.09
CA TYR A 335 -19.35 8.24 11.46
C TYR A 335 -19.38 6.78 11.00
N ASN A 336 -18.21 6.31 10.55
CA ASN A 336 -17.94 4.90 10.35
C ASN A 336 -17.32 4.40 11.66
N GLU A 337 -18.11 3.70 12.46
CA GLU A 337 -17.82 3.42 13.86
C GLU A 337 -17.74 1.90 14.07
N GLN A 338 -16.73 1.45 14.82
CA GLN A 338 -16.77 0.12 15.44
C GLN A 338 -17.35 0.26 16.84
N ILE A 339 -18.22 -0.66 17.22
CA ILE A 339 -18.95 -0.68 18.49
C ILE A 339 -18.62 -2.00 19.19
N LEU A 340 -18.20 -1.93 20.45
CA LEU A 340 -18.05 -3.10 21.30
C LEU A 340 -19.40 -3.42 21.95
N TRP A 341 -19.94 -4.58 21.62
CA TRP A 341 -21.21 -5.07 22.11
C TRP A 341 -20.99 -6.19 23.15
N ASP A 342 -21.39 -5.95 24.38
CA ASP A 342 -21.38 -6.92 25.47
C ASP A 342 -22.70 -7.71 25.45
N PRO A 343 -22.66 -9.04 25.64
CA PRO A 343 -23.85 -9.89 25.54
C PRO A 343 -24.89 -9.67 26.64
N VAL A 344 -24.58 -8.88 27.68
CA VAL A 344 -25.51 -8.54 28.78
C VAL A 344 -25.77 -7.04 28.85
N LYS A 345 -24.74 -6.23 28.64
CA LYS A 345 -24.81 -4.77 28.80
C LYS A 345 -25.15 -4.02 27.50
N GLY A 346 -25.13 -4.71 26.36
CA GLY A 346 -25.28 -4.07 25.05
C GLY A 346 -24.02 -3.26 24.66
N PRO A 347 -24.14 -2.12 23.97
CA PRO A 347 -22.98 -1.35 23.52
C PRO A 347 -22.21 -0.72 24.69
N THR A 348 -20.88 -0.87 24.72
CA THR A 348 -20.03 -0.44 25.85
C THR A 348 -18.87 0.49 25.47
N GLN A 349 -18.24 0.30 24.31
CA GLN A 349 -17.15 1.14 23.81
C GLN A 349 -17.36 1.40 22.32
N THR A 350 -16.86 2.53 21.82
CA THR A 350 -16.90 2.82 20.38
C THR A 350 -15.57 3.37 19.87
N TYR A 351 -15.34 3.21 18.59
CA TYR A 351 -14.19 3.72 17.86
C TYR A 351 -14.63 4.30 16.52
N ASP A 352 -14.52 5.62 16.40
CA ASP A 352 -14.74 6.34 15.15
C ASP A 352 -13.50 6.25 14.25
N LYS A 353 -13.67 5.80 13.00
CA LYS A 353 -12.61 5.75 11.98
C LYS A 353 -11.95 7.12 11.82
N ARG A 354 -10.62 7.18 11.84
CA ARG A 354 -9.83 8.42 11.83
C ARG A 354 -9.34 8.77 10.43
N GLN A 355 -8.90 7.76 9.67
CA GLN A 355 -8.49 7.94 8.28
C GLN A 355 -9.63 7.59 7.33
N VAL A 356 -10.49 8.57 7.11
CA VAL A 356 -11.60 8.50 6.16
C VAL A 356 -11.08 8.58 4.72
N GLN A 357 -11.55 7.68 3.87
CA GLN A 357 -11.13 7.48 2.49
C GLN A 357 -11.62 8.62 1.56
N PRO A 358 -10.72 9.32 0.86
CA PRO A 358 -11.11 10.32 -0.14
C PRO A 358 -11.89 9.71 -1.30
N PHE A 359 -12.88 10.44 -1.80
CA PHE A 359 -13.77 10.10 -2.92
C PHE A 359 -14.69 8.87 -2.69
N GLY A 360 -14.51 8.11 -1.62
CA GLY A 360 -15.41 7.03 -1.20
C GLY A 360 -16.27 7.40 0.01
N GLU A 361 -15.65 7.92 1.07
CA GLU A 361 -16.34 8.25 2.33
C GLU A 361 -16.50 9.76 2.54
N TYR A 362 -15.69 10.57 1.87
CA TYR A 362 -15.90 12.00 1.78
C TYR A 362 -15.47 12.50 0.40
N LEU A 363 -16.00 13.64 -0.05
CA LEU A 363 -15.69 14.17 -1.38
C LEU A 363 -14.80 15.43 -1.32
N PRO A 364 -13.47 15.31 -1.52
CA PRO A 364 -12.62 16.47 -1.69
C PRO A 364 -13.08 17.34 -2.86
N LEU A 365 -12.96 18.65 -2.72
CA LEU A 365 -13.28 19.61 -3.80
C LEU A 365 -14.71 19.45 -4.37
N ARG A 366 -15.69 19.05 -3.53
CA ARG A 366 -17.09 18.80 -3.90
C ARG A 366 -17.70 19.89 -4.80
N SER A 367 -17.41 21.17 -4.54
CA SER A 367 -17.89 22.30 -5.36
C SER A 367 -17.35 22.27 -6.80
N LEU A 368 -16.05 22.01 -6.97
CA LEU A 368 -15.40 21.91 -8.27
C LEU A 368 -15.94 20.70 -9.05
N LEU A 369 -16.05 19.54 -8.37
CA LEU A 369 -16.57 18.33 -9.00
C LEU A 369 -18.04 18.48 -9.41
N GLY A 370 -18.86 19.10 -8.56
CA GLY A 370 -20.26 19.39 -8.87
C GLY A 370 -20.44 20.36 -10.05
N ALA A 371 -19.49 21.28 -10.25
CA ALA A 371 -19.47 22.17 -11.41
C ALA A 371 -19.12 21.43 -12.72
N ILE A 372 -18.27 20.39 -12.65
CA ILE A 372 -17.89 19.56 -13.80
C ILE A 372 -18.99 18.54 -14.12
N ASN A 373 -19.46 17.81 -13.11
CA ASN A 373 -20.47 16.77 -13.25
C ASN A 373 -21.24 16.58 -11.94
N LYS A 374 -22.50 17.03 -11.91
CA LYS A 374 -23.38 16.90 -10.74
C LYS A 374 -23.55 15.45 -10.27
N ASN A 375 -23.53 14.47 -11.18
CA ASN A 375 -23.70 13.06 -10.84
C ASN A 375 -22.51 12.47 -10.07
N TRP A 376 -21.33 13.11 -10.09
CA TRP A 376 -20.20 12.66 -9.26
C TRP A 376 -20.39 13.01 -7.79
N THR A 377 -21.17 14.06 -7.49
CA THR A 377 -21.43 14.49 -6.11
C THR A 377 -22.55 13.70 -5.43
N THR A 378 -23.35 12.94 -6.18
CA THR A 378 -24.47 12.16 -5.65
C THR A 378 -24.07 10.78 -5.11
N MET A 379 -22.85 10.30 -5.44
CA MET A 379 -22.32 9.01 -4.96
C MET A 379 -21.97 9.04 -3.47
N VAL A 380 -21.52 10.20 -2.97
CA VAL A 380 -21.30 10.45 -1.53
C VAL A 380 -22.29 11.52 -1.09
N ARG A 381 -23.45 11.11 -0.57
CA ARG A 381 -24.54 12.02 -0.19
C ARG A 381 -24.20 12.88 1.02
N GLN A 382 -23.52 12.29 2.01
CA GLN A 382 -23.03 12.95 3.21
C GLN A 382 -21.59 12.49 3.47
N ASP A 383 -20.73 13.42 3.86
CA ASP A 383 -19.34 13.12 4.17
C ASP A 383 -19.21 12.51 5.57
N PHE A 384 -18.45 11.43 5.69
CA PHE A 384 -18.08 10.88 6.99
C PHE A 384 -17.15 11.83 7.75
N SER A 385 -17.42 11.99 9.04
CA SER A 385 -16.57 12.69 9.99
C SER A 385 -15.44 11.81 10.49
N ARG A 386 -14.34 12.43 10.94
CA ARG A 386 -13.14 11.75 11.42
C ARG A 386 -13.17 11.59 12.94
N GLY A 387 -12.84 10.40 13.41
CA GLY A 387 -12.54 10.16 14.82
C GLY A 387 -11.25 10.86 15.27
N SER A 388 -11.11 11.05 16.58
CA SER A 388 -9.95 11.72 17.20
C SER A 388 -9.18 10.85 18.21
N LYS A 389 -9.73 9.70 18.62
CA LYS A 389 -9.17 8.84 19.66
C LYS A 389 -8.54 7.58 19.07
N PRO A 390 -7.46 7.03 19.65
CA PRO A 390 -6.93 5.71 19.26
C PRO A 390 -8.00 4.61 19.42
N GLY A 391 -8.05 3.67 18.47
CA GLY A 391 -8.97 2.53 18.52
C GLY A 391 -8.35 1.35 19.25
N VAL A 392 -8.60 1.21 20.55
CA VAL A 392 -8.23 0.02 21.32
C VAL A 392 -9.42 -0.38 22.20
N PHE A 393 -9.97 -1.56 21.95
CA PHE A 393 -11.02 -2.14 22.79
C PHE A 393 -10.42 -3.05 23.84
N ASP A 394 -11.00 -3.04 25.04
CA ASP A 394 -10.84 -4.11 26.02
C ASP A 394 -12.00 -5.09 25.84
N ILE A 395 -11.71 -6.24 25.23
CA ILE A 395 -12.70 -7.23 24.82
C ILE A 395 -12.22 -8.63 25.22
N GLY A 396 -13.02 -9.32 26.04
CA GLY A 396 -12.66 -10.65 26.55
C GLY A 396 -11.32 -10.67 27.31
N GLY A 397 -10.96 -9.59 28.00
CA GLY A 397 -9.68 -9.45 28.71
C GLY A 397 -8.47 -9.25 27.80
N THR A 398 -8.70 -8.98 26.51
CA THR A 398 -7.66 -8.73 25.51
C THR A 398 -7.78 -7.30 25.00
N ARG A 399 -6.64 -6.60 24.87
CA ARG A 399 -6.62 -5.30 24.18
C ARG A 399 -6.52 -5.49 22.67
N VAL A 400 -7.59 -5.16 21.94
CA VAL A 400 -7.67 -5.28 20.48
C VAL A 400 -7.59 -3.91 19.83
N GLY A 401 -6.52 -3.68 19.07
CA GLY A 401 -6.33 -2.48 18.27
C GLY A 401 -7.18 -2.51 17.01
N LEU A 402 -7.83 -1.41 16.66
CA LEU A 402 -8.68 -1.28 15.48
C LEU A 402 -8.02 -0.36 14.45
N ALA A 403 -7.87 -0.88 13.23
CA ALA A 403 -7.43 -0.11 12.06
C ALA A 403 -8.39 -0.39 10.91
N THR A 404 -9.48 0.37 10.85
CA THR A 404 -10.61 0.09 9.95
C THR A 404 -10.22 0.32 8.49
N CYS A 405 -10.30 -0.75 7.71
CA CYS A 405 -10.21 -0.76 6.25
C CYS A 405 -8.99 -0.02 5.67
N TYR A 406 -9.20 1.22 5.22
CA TYR A 406 -8.17 2.06 4.61
C TYR A 406 -7.02 2.40 5.58
N GLU A 407 -7.27 2.39 6.88
CA GLU A 407 -6.29 2.70 7.94
C GLU A 407 -5.11 1.74 7.98
N ALA A 408 -5.29 0.48 7.59
CA ALA A 408 -4.21 -0.51 7.54
C ALA A 408 -3.05 -0.11 6.61
N ALA A 409 -3.31 0.77 5.63
CA ALA A 409 -2.30 1.28 4.72
C ALA A 409 -1.44 2.40 5.34
N PHE A 410 -1.84 2.98 6.48
CA PHE A 410 -1.17 4.11 7.13
C PHE A 410 -0.36 3.68 8.34
N ASP A 411 0.94 3.95 8.31
CA ASP A 411 1.88 3.50 9.35
C ASP A 411 1.50 4.03 10.74
N TRP A 412 1.08 5.31 10.81
CA TRP A 412 0.72 5.94 12.07
C TRP A 412 -0.55 5.35 12.68
N ALA A 413 -1.54 4.98 11.87
CA ALA A 413 -2.85 4.54 12.36
C ALA A 413 -2.74 3.20 13.10
N VAL A 414 -2.01 2.26 12.50
CA VAL A 414 -1.79 0.93 13.10
C VAL A 414 -0.86 1.03 14.31
N ARG A 415 0.26 1.75 14.17
CA ARG A 415 1.22 1.96 15.27
C ARG A 415 0.56 2.52 16.51
N ASP A 416 -0.33 3.51 16.34
CA ASP A 416 -0.97 4.19 17.46
C ASP A 416 -1.76 3.21 18.34
N THR A 417 -2.44 2.22 17.75
CA THR A 417 -3.14 1.18 18.53
C THR A 417 -2.19 0.34 19.39
N VAL A 418 -1.01 0.00 18.84
CA VAL A 418 -0.02 -0.85 19.50
C VAL A 418 0.68 -0.10 20.63
N THR A 419 1.03 1.18 20.42
CA THR A 419 1.61 2.03 21.47
C THR A 419 0.59 2.42 22.54
N HIS A 420 -0.72 2.27 22.26
CA HIS A 420 -1.79 2.33 23.25
C HIS A 420 -2.15 0.96 23.83
N GLY A 421 -1.29 -0.04 23.58
CA GLY A 421 -1.28 -1.29 24.32
C GLY A 421 -2.04 -2.45 23.70
N ALA A 422 -2.45 -2.33 22.43
CA ALA A 422 -3.05 -3.44 21.70
C ALA A 422 -2.13 -4.67 21.70
N GLN A 423 -2.70 -5.83 22.05
CA GLN A 423 -2.04 -7.15 22.04
C GLN A 423 -2.34 -7.95 20.76
N MET A 424 -3.32 -7.49 20.00
CA MET A 424 -3.64 -7.93 18.64
C MET A 424 -4.27 -6.77 17.87
N ILE A 425 -4.37 -6.90 16.54
CA ILE A 425 -4.95 -5.88 15.67
C ILE A 425 -6.11 -6.52 14.89
N SER A 426 -7.23 -5.80 14.78
CA SER A 426 -8.31 -6.11 13.85
C SER A 426 -8.37 -5.03 12.77
N VAL A 427 -8.50 -5.48 11.52
CA VAL A 427 -8.66 -4.64 10.33
C VAL A 427 -10.06 -4.89 9.76
N PRO A 428 -11.13 -4.44 10.44
CA PRO A 428 -12.50 -4.57 9.93
C PRO A 428 -12.61 -3.82 8.62
N SER A 429 -13.11 -4.48 7.57
CA SER A 429 -13.16 -3.91 6.23
C SER A 429 -14.42 -4.28 5.48
N ASN A 430 -14.92 -3.38 4.65
CA ASN A 430 -15.99 -3.69 3.72
C ASN A 430 -15.44 -3.70 2.29
N ASN A 431 -15.48 -4.86 1.65
CA ASN A 431 -15.01 -5.02 0.27
C ASN A 431 -16.16 -5.10 -0.75
N ALA A 432 -17.42 -4.94 -0.35
CA ALA A 432 -18.58 -5.11 -1.22
C ALA A 432 -18.62 -4.09 -2.38
N THR A 433 -17.99 -2.92 -2.18
CA THR A 433 -17.85 -1.83 -3.16
C THR A 433 -16.70 -2.05 -4.15
N PHE A 434 -15.97 -3.16 -4.09
CA PHE A 434 -14.83 -3.40 -4.98
C PHE A 434 -14.93 -4.71 -5.76
N ASP A 435 -16.08 -5.40 -5.68
CA ASP A 435 -16.40 -6.64 -6.40
C ASP A 435 -15.29 -7.72 -6.30
N ARG A 436 -15.27 -8.71 -7.20
CA ARG A 436 -14.24 -9.74 -7.37
C ARG A 436 -12.94 -9.16 -7.92
N SER A 437 -12.32 -8.24 -7.17
CA SER A 437 -11.07 -7.57 -7.56
C SER A 437 -9.87 -7.95 -6.67
N GLU A 438 -8.67 -7.54 -7.12
CA GLU A 438 -7.41 -7.80 -6.41
C GLU A 438 -7.25 -6.97 -5.12
N MET A 439 -8.14 -6.00 -4.88
CA MET A 439 -8.05 -5.09 -3.73
C MET A 439 -7.96 -5.85 -2.40
N THR A 440 -8.78 -6.90 -2.21
CA THR A 440 -8.77 -7.69 -0.96
C THR A 440 -7.40 -8.33 -0.70
N TYR A 441 -6.72 -8.83 -1.74
CA TYR A 441 -5.40 -9.44 -1.62
C TYR A 441 -4.30 -8.40 -1.39
N GLN A 442 -4.45 -7.21 -1.99
CA GLN A 442 -3.55 -6.08 -1.74
C GLN A 442 -3.68 -5.61 -0.28
N GLN A 443 -4.89 -5.52 0.27
CA GLN A 443 -5.12 -5.19 1.68
C GLN A 443 -4.60 -6.30 2.62
N LEU A 444 -4.85 -7.58 2.31
CA LEU A 444 -4.30 -8.69 3.09
C LEU A 444 -2.77 -8.63 3.18
N ALA A 445 -2.09 -8.26 2.10
CA ALA A 445 -0.64 -8.11 2.13
C ALA A 445 -0.18 -6.93 3.00
N MET A 446 -0.93 -5.81 3.01
CA MET A 446 -0.69 -4.74 3.99
C MET A 446 -0.80 -5.28 5.41
N SER A 447 -1.88 -6.00 5.72
CA SER A 447 -2.10 -6.60 7.05
C SER A 447 -1.01 -7.59 7.46
N ARG A 448 -0.46 -8.36 6.51
CA ARG A 448 0.72 -9.23 6.76
C ARG A 448 1.97 -8.44 7.12
N VAL A 449 2.23 -7.33 6.42
CA VAL A 449 3.34 -6.45 6.77
C VAL A 449 3.12 -5.83 8.15
N ARG A 450 1.90 -5.41 8.48
CA ARG A 450 1.56 -4.88 9.81
C ARG A 450 1.74 -5.90 10.93
N ALA A 451 1.41 -7.16 10.68
CA ALA A 451 1.59 -8.23 11.65
C ALA A 451 3.06 -8.37 12.07
N VAL A 452 3.98 -8.36 11.09
CA VAL A 452 5.43 -8.43 11.31
C VAL A 452 5.98 -7.12 11.89
N GLU A 453 5.56 -5.98 11.34
CA GLU A 453 6.00 -4.66 11.79
C GLU A 453 5.70 -4.42 13.26
N HIS A 454 4.56 -4.89 13.75
CA HIS A 454 4.12 -4.66 15.13
C HIS A 454 4.24 -5.88 16.04
N SER A 455 4.64 -7.05 15.52
CA SER A 455 4.67 -8.31 16.27
C SER A 455 3.32 -8.63 16.90
N ARG A 456 2.25 -8.55 16.10
CA ARG A 456 0.86 -8.77 16.53
C ARG A 456 0.16 -9.74 15.60
N THR A 457 -0.73 -10.55 16.17
CA THR A 457 -1.75 -11.22 15.37
C THR A 457 -2.63 -10.15 14.73
N VAL A 458 -2.90 -10.28 13.43
CA VAL A 458 -3.81 -9.39 12.69
C VAL A 458 -4.99 -10.21 12.18
N THR A 459 -6.20 -9.87 12.60
CA THR A 459 -7.43 -10.39 12.03
C THR A 459 -7.98 -9.42 11.00
N VAL A 460 -8.51 -9.94 9.90
CA VAL A 460 -9.10 -9.13 8.84
C VAL A 460 -10.54 -9.61 8.62
N PRO A 461 -11.51 -9.20 9.47
CA PRO A 461 -12.92 -9.46 9.20
C PRO A 461 -13.37 -8.61 8.02
N VAL A 462 -13.80 -9.25 6.94
CA VAL A 462 -14.35 -8.56 5.77
C VAL A 462 -15.76 -8.99 5.44
N THR A 463 -16.57 -8.08 4.91
CA THR A 463 -17.97 -8.37 4.57
C THR A 463 -18.10 -9.40 3.46
N SER A 464 -17.37 -9.23 2.35
CA SER A 464 -17.54 -10.03 1.12
C SER A 464 -16.24 -10.33 0.38
N GLY A 465 -15.10 -9.82 0.88
CA GLY A 465 -13.76 -10.15 0.38
C GLY A 465 -13.22 -11.46 0.96
N VAL A 466 -11.91 -11.56 1.16
CA VAL A 466 -11.27 -12.67 1.87
C VAL A 466 -10.98 -12.27 3.31
N SER A 467 -11.71 -12.86 4.26
CA SER A 467 -11.40 -12.74 5.68
C SER A 467 -10.20 -13.60 6.02
N ALA A 468 -9.36 -13.18 6.98
CA ALA A 468 -8.16 -13.93 7.34
C ALA A 468 -7.72 -13.74 8.79
N ILE A 469 -6.96 -14.73 9.29
CA ILE A 469 -6.19 -14.66 10.54
C ILE A 469 -4.71 -14.75 10.19
N ILE A 470 -3.96 -13.71 10.54
CA ILE A 470 -2.55 -13.52 10.21
C ILE A 470 -1.74 -13.54 11.51
N MET A 471 -0.77 -14.44 11.59
CA MET A 471 0.11 -14.58 12.74
C MET A 471 1.15 -13.44 12.79
N PRO A 472 1.78 -13.18 13.96
CA PRO A 472 2.79 -12.13 14.10
C PRO A 472 4.00 -12.25 13.16
N ASP A 473 4.20 -13.42 12.54
CA ASP A 473 5.23 -13.66 11.54
C ASP A 473 4.79 -13.38 10.09
N GLY A 474 3.56 -12.87 9.91
CA GLY A 474 2.98 -12.54 8.62
C GLY A 474 2.37 -13.74 7.89
N ARG A 475 2.33 -14.94 8.48
CA ARG A 475 1.65 -16.10 7.87
C ARG A 475 0.14 -15.98 8.00
N ILE A 476 -0.58 -16.14 6.88
CA ILE A 476 -2.03 -16.39 6.90
C ILE A 476 -2.25 -17.84 7.32
N THR A 477 -2.96 -18.06 8.43
CA THR A 477 -3.22 -19.41 8.98
C THR A 477 -4.61 -19.91 8.67
N GLN A 478 -5.58 -19.01 8.56
CA GLN A 478 -6.93 -19.28 8.07
C GLN A 478 -7.38 -18.17 7.13
N ARG A 479 -8.19 -18.53 6.13
CA ARG A 479 -8.86 -17.57 5.25
C ARG A 479 -10.17 -18.13 4.71
N THR A 480 -11.14 -17.25 4.45
CA THR A 480 -12.40 -17.59 3.78
C THR A 480 -12.27 -17.53 2.26
N GLY A 481 -13.33 -17.90 1.54
CA GLY A 481 -13.50 -17.52 0.13
C GLY A 481 -14.03 -16.09 -0.02
N MET A 482 -13.99 -15.54 -1.23
CA MET A 482 -14.70 -14.30 -1.55
C MET A 482 -16.19 -14.57 -1.76
N PHE A 483 -17.05 -13.66 -1.31
CA PHE A 483 -18.50 -13.68 -1.53
C PHE A 483 -19.20 -14.94 -1.00
N VAL A 484 -18.73 -15.45 0.14
CA VAL A 484 -19.36 -16.56 0.87
C VAL A 484 -19.63 -16.12 2.30
N ALA A 485 -20.70 -16.65 2.90
CA ALA A 485 -20.89 -16.56 4.34
C ALA A 485 -20.02 -17.63 5.01
N ASP A 486 -19.19 -17.23 5.97
CA ASP A 486 -18.24 -18.11 6.64
C ASP A 486 -17.75 -17.52 7.97
N SER A 487 -17.17 -18.35 8.83
CA SER A 487 -16.62 -17.97 10.13
C SER A 487 -15.30 -18.67 10.42
N LEU A 488 -14.28 -17.89 10.79
CA LEU A 488 -12.97 -18.41 11.19
C LEU A 488 -12.85 -18.37 12.71
N VAL A 489 -12.37 -19.46 13.33
CA VAL A 489 -12.10 -19.52 14.77
C VAL A 489 -10.68 -20.02 15.00
N GLN A 490 -9.90 -19.29 15.77
CA GLN A 490 -8.53 -19.68 16.07
C GLN A 490 -8.06 -19.17 17.43
N LYS A 491 -7.32 -20.01 18.13
CA LYS A 491 -6.51 -19.61 19.26
C LYS A 491 -5.24 -18.90 18.78
N VAL A 492 -5.06 -17.65 19.16
CA VAL A 492 -3.99 -16.78 18.69
C VAL A 492 -3.10 -16.30 19.84
N PRO A 493 -1.79 -16.08 19.61
CA PRO A 493 -0.88 -15.58 20.62
C PRO A 493 -1.17 -14.10 20.90
N LEU A 494 -1.13 -13.72 22.17
CA LEU A 494 -1.12 -12.34 22.62
C LEU A 494 0.31 -11.92 22.94
N ARG A 495 0.70 -10.75 22.42
CA ARG A 495 2.05 -10.19 22.55
C ARG A 495 1.96 -8.72 22.94
N SER A 496 2.77 -8.28 23.89
CA SER A 496 2.85 -6.87 24.31
C SER A 496 4.18 -6.22 23.97
N SER A 497 5.21 -6.99 23.65
CA SER A 497 6.51 -6.42 23.23
C SER A 497 6.36 -5.54 21.99
N GLU A 498 7.17 -4.49 21.92
CA GLU A 498 7.23 -3.60 20.77
C GLU A 498 8.49 -3.89 19.96
N THR A 499 8.31 -4.04 18.65
CA THR A 499 9.43 -4.13 17.70
C THR A 499 10.24 -2.83 17.68
N PRO A 500 11.50 -2.86 17.21
CA PRO A 500 12.25 -1.64 16.93
C PRO A 500 11.48 -0.66 16.04
N ALA A 501 10.78 -1.14 15.01
CA ALA A 501 9.95 -0.32 14.14
C ALA A 501 8.84 0.42 14.91
N THR A 502 8.13 -0.29 15.79
CA THR A 502 7.07 0.29 16.63
C THR A 502 7.65 1.38 17.54
N ARG A 503 8.79 1.12 18.18
CA ARG A 503 9.45 2.09 19.06
C ARG A 503 9.93 3.34 18.31
N LEU A 504 10.63 3.13 17.19
CA LEU A 504 11.24 4.21 16.40
C LEU A 504 10.19 5.07 15.66
N GLY A 505 9.03 4.51 15.34
CA GLY A 505 7.96 5.24 14.68
C GLY A 505 8.40 5.89 13.37
N ILE A 506 8.25 7.21 13.27
CA ILE A 506 8.57 7.97 12.04
C ILE A 506 10.08 8.17 11.80
N LEU A 507 10.94 7.91 12.79
CA LEU A 507 12.38 8.23 12.71
C LEU A 507 13.11 7.59 11.52
N PRO A 508 12.87 6.31 11.14
CA PRO A 508 13.53 5.72 9.98
C PRO A 508 13.12 6.40 8.67
N GLU A 509 11.83 6.77 8.52
CA GLU A 509 11.35 7.53 7.36
C GLU A 509 12.02 8.90 7.29
N MET A 510 12.09 9.62 8.42
CA MET A 510 12.75 10.93 8.50
C MET A 510 14.22 10.86 8.11
N ALA A 511 14.95 9.86 8.59
CA ALA A 511 16.35 9.67 8.23
C ALA A 511 16.53 9.45 6.72
N LEU A 512 15.67 8.63 6.11
CA LEU A 512 15.71 8.37 4.67
C LEU A 512 15.32 9.61 3.86
N VAL A 513 14.36 10.42 4.31
CA VAL A 513 14.02 11.70 3.68
C VAL A 513 15.18 12.69 3.75
N LEU A 514 15.91 12.76 4.87
CA LEU A 514 17.10 13.60 5.00
C LEU A 514 18.24 13.14 4.08
N ILE A 515 18.43 11.83 3.93
CA ILE A 515 19.38 11.25 2.95
C ILE A 515 18.97 11.66 1.53
N ALA A 516 17.69 11.56 1.18
CA ALA A 516 17.17 11.98 -0.12
C ALA A 516 17.45 13.47 -0.40
N ALA A 517 17.17 14.34 0.57
CA ALA A 517 17.43 15.77 0.48
C ALA A 517 18.93 16.08 0.31
N GLY A 518 19.79 15.40 1.07
CA GLY A 518 21.25 15.51 0.92
C GLY A 518 21.75 15.12 -0.47
N GLY A 519 21.21 14.03 -1.04
CA GLY A 519 21.52 13.59 -2.40
C GLY A 519 21.13 14.63 -3.45
N VAL A 520 19.93 15.20 -3.36
CA VAL A 520 19.48 16.27 -4.27
C VAL A 520 20.34 17.52 -4.12
N GLY A 521 20.64 17.95 -2.89
CA GLY A 521 21.51 19.10 -2.62
C GLY A 521 22.90 18.93 -3.23
N TRP A 522 23.49 17.74 -3.11
CA TRP A 522 24.78 17.43 -3.75
C TRP A 522 24.68 17.47 -5.28
N ALA A 523 23.68 16.84 -5.88
CA ALA A 523 23.49 16.83 -7.33
C ALA A 523 23.36 18.25 -7.90
N VAL A 524 22.57 19.12 -7.26
CA VAL A 524 22.40 20.53 -7.64
C VAL A 524 23.71 21.30 -7.48
N GLY A 525 24.39 21.17 -6.34
CA GLY A 525 25.66 21.84 -6.08
C GLY A 525 26.80 21.41 -7.00
N ALA A 526 26.82 20.14 -7.43
CA ALA A 526 27.76 19.64 -8.44
C ALA A 526 27.45 20.23 -9.83
N GLY A 527 26.18 20.30 -10.22
CA GLY A 527 25.74 20.89 -11.49
C GLY A 527 26.05 22.38 -11.62
N LEU A 528 25.87 23.15 -10.54
CA LEU A 528 26.19 24.59 -10.53
C LEU A 528 27.70 24.85 -10.62
N ARG A 529 28.54 24.05 -9.95
CA ARG A 529 30.01 24.16 -10.05
C ARG A 529 30.51 23.82 -11.45
N GLY A 530 29.96 22.79 -12.09
CA GLY A 530 30.31 22.43 -13.47
C GLY A 530 29.97 23.52 -14.49
N ARG A 531 28.90 24.31 -14.27
CA ARG A 531 28.51 25.43 -15.13
C ARG A 531 29.30 26.72 -14.90
N ARG A 532 29.98 26.86 -13.76
CA ARG A 532 30.86 28.01 -13.48
C ARG A 532 32.30 27.78 -13.92
N ALA A 533 32.68 26.53 -14.14
CA ALA A 533 34.03 26.12 -14.51
C ALA A 533 34.23 25.88 -16.02
N GLY A 534 33.18 26.02 -16.81
CA GLY A 534 33.21 26.01 -18.29
C GLY A 534 32.40 27.18 -18.81
#